data_AF-A0A7S3LCD1-F1
#
_entry.id   AF-A0A7S3LCD1-F1
#
_cell.length_a   1.000
_cell.length_b   1.000
_cell.length_c   1.000
_cell.angle_alpha   90.00
_cell.angle_beta   90.00
_cell.angle_gamma   90.00
#
_symmetry.space_group_name_H-M   'P 1'
#
loop_
_entity.id
_entity.type
_entity.pdbx_description
1 polymer ?
#
loop_
_entity_poly.entity_id
_entity_poly.type
_entity_poly.pdbx_seq_one_letter_code
_entity_poly.pdbx_strand_id
1 'polypeptide(L)'
;MSIVHTGIRHPGSVMKNVIPIVMAGVIGIYGLIVGVILAQSISTPTNDRANVYSIYTGMAHLAAGLCTGISGLAAGCCIGIVGDYGIRAVGYRASQITLFPTAKEAAGYSSVPDADDDGGMMAGGSDDISGSDDQNKLFVGMLIMLIFSEALALYGMIIALIVSQHSYSCQ
;
A
#
# COMPACT_ATOMS: atom_id res chain seq x y z
N MET A 1 5.76 -12.61 7.20
CA MET A 1 5.60 -14.09 7.11
C MET A 1 4.27 -14.53 7.74
N SER A 2 3.13 -14.18 7.14
CA SER A 2 1.80 -14.50 7.68
C SER A 2 0.90 -15.26 6.69
N ILE A 3 1.12 -15.09 5.38
CA ILE A 3 0.31 -15.69 4.31
C ILE A 3 0.45 -17.21 4.29
N VAL A 4 1.68 -17.73 4.47
CA VAL A 4 1.96 -19.17 4.50
C VAL A 4 1.31 -19.82 5.72
N HIS A 5 1.39 -19.17 6.90
CA HIS A 5 0.78 -19.68 8.13
C HIS A 5 -0.75 -19.78 8.03
N THR A 6 -1.39 -18.78 7.41
CA THR A 6 -2.84 -18.85 7.15
C THR A 6 -3.17 -19.87 6.05
N GLY A 7 -2.29 -20.06 5.07
CA GLY A 7 -2.51 -20.97 3.92
C GLY A 7 -2.51 -22.46 4.24
N ILE A 8 -1.77 -22.92 5.25
CA ILE A 8 -1.82 -24.32 5.70
C ILE A 8 -3.11 -24.66 6.46
N ARG A 9 -3.76 -23.69 7.10
CA ARG A 9 -5.04 -23.93 7.81
C ARG A 9 -6.25 -23.66 6.94
N HIS A 10 -6.21 -22.59 6.15
CA HIS A 10 -7.34 -22.11 5.33
C HIS A 10 -6.87 -21.71 3.92
N PRO A 11 -6.75 -22.66 2.98
CA PRO A 11 -6.22 -22.37 1.64
C PRO A 11 -7.08 -21.38 0.84
N GLY A 12 -8.39 -21.30 1.10
CA GLY A 12 -9.30 -20.38 0.41
C GLY A 12 -9.08 -18.89 0.71
N SER A 13 -8.46 -18.55 1.85
CA SER A 13 -8.18 -17.14 2.19
C SER A 13 -6.87 -16.62 1.58
N VAL A 14 -6.02 -17.50 1.03
CA VAL A 14 -4.73 -17.12 0.43
C VAL A 14 -4.94 -16.24 -0.79
N MET A 15 -5.96 -16.52 -1.59
CA MET A 15 -6.18 -15.88 -2.90
C MET A 15 -6.50 -14.38 -2.78
N LYS A 16 -7.26 -13.98 -1.75
CA LYS A 16 -7.52 -12.56 -1.45
C LYS A 16 -6.26 -11.85 -0.92
N ASN A 17 -5.41 -12.59 -0.20
CA ASN A 17 -4.23 -12.06 0.48
C ASN A 17 -2.99 -11.88 -0.45
N VAL A 18 -3.12 -12.13 -1.75
CA VAL A 18 -2.05 -11.89 -2.75
C VAL A 18 -1.96 -10.41 -3.13
N ILE A 19 -3.03 -9.62 -2.96
CA ILE A 19 -3.05 -8.21 -3.40
C ILE A 19 -1.92 -7.36 -2.78
N PRO A 20 -1.62 -7.41 -1.47
CA PRO A 20 -0.52 -6.64 -0.87
C PRO A 20 0.86 -6.99 -1.45
N ILE A 21 1.06 -8.23 -1.89
CA ILE A 21 2.32 -8.69 -2.52
C ILE A 21 2.50 -8.03 -3.88
N VAL A 22 1.42 -7.98 -4.67
CA VAL A 22 1.45 -7.31 -5.98
C VAL A 22 1.72 -5.82 -5.80
N MET A 23 1.07 -5.17 -4.83
CA MET A 23 1.29 -3.74 -4.55
C MET A 23 2.73 -3.44 -4.11
N ALA A 24 3.35 -4.31 -3.31
CA ALA A 24 4.77 -4.18 -2.98
C ALA A 24 5.68 -4.31 -4.23
N GLY A 25 5.28 -5.15 -5.20
CA GLY A 25 6.01 -5.33 -6.45
C GLY A 25 5.99 -4.11 -7.37
N VAL A 26 4.86 -3.40 -7.46
CA VAL A 26 4.72 -2.23 -8.35
C VAL A 26 5.66 -1.09 -7.94
N ILE A 27 5.89 -0.88 -6.63
CA ILE A 27 6.83 0.13 -6.13
C ILE A 27 8.26 -0.09 -6.66
N GLY A 28 8.68 -1.34 -6.84
CA GLY A 28 9.97 -1.67 -7.46
C GLY A 28 10.05 -1.27 -8.94
N ILE A 29 8.92 -1.37 -9.66
CA ILE A 29 8.83 -0.97 -11.07
C ILE A 29 8.96 0.55 -11.21
N TYR A 30 8.45 1.34 -10.27
CA TYR A 30 8.62 2.79 -10.27
C TYR A 30 10.10 3.22 -10.25
N GLY A 31 10.93 2.57 -9.43
CA GLY A 31 12.37 2.81 -9.40
C GLY A 31 13.07 2.41 -10.70
N LEU A 32 12.67 1.29 -11.30
CA LEU A 32 13.22 0.85 -12.59
C LEU A 32 12.89 1.84 -13.72
N ILE A 33 11.64 2.32 -13.80
CA ILE A 33 11.21 3.30 -14.80
C ILE A 33 12.06 4.58 -14.71
N VAL A 34 12.26 5.10 -13.49
CA VAL A 34 13.08 6.30 -13.27
C VAL A 34 14.52 6.06 -13.70
N GLY A 35 15.10 4.90 -13.36
CA GLY A 35 16.46 4.54 -13.79
C GLY A 35 16.62 4.48 -15.32
N VAL A 36 15.65 3.91 -16.03
CA VAL A 36 15.67 3.84 -17.50
C VAL A 36 15.54 5.23 -18.14
N ILE A 37 14.64 6.08 -17.62
CA ILE A 37 14.44 7.45 -18.13
C ILE A 37 15.73 8.28 -17.94
N LEU A 38 16.36 8.17 -16.77
CA LEU A 38 17.61 8.87 -16.48
C LEU A 38 18.73 8.41 -17.42
N ALA A 39 18.86 7.10 -17.67
CA ALA A 39 19.88 6.56 -18.57
C ALA A 39 19.74 7.06 -20.02
N GLN A 40 18.50 7.26 -20.49
CA GLN A 40 18.22 7.78 -21.83
C GLN A 40 18.43 9.30 -21.95
N SER A 41 18.48 10.02 -20.83
CA SER A 41 18.67 11.48 -20.81
C SER A 41 20.14 11.94 -20.82
N ILE A 42 21.09 11.00 -20.68
CA ILE A 42 22.52 11.30 -20.66
C ILE A 42 23.06 11.40 -22.10
N SER A 43 23.47 12.59 -22.51
CA SER A 43 24.12 12.82 -23.80
C SER A 43 25.63 12.52 -23.73
N THR A 44 26.19 11.79 -24.69
CA THR A 44 27.62 11.50 -24.73
C THR A 44 28.43 12.75 -25.10
N PRO A 45 29.52 13.07 -24.38
CA PRO A 45 30.34 14.24 -24.68
C PRO A 45 31.09 14.06 -26.02
N THR A 46 30.91 15.01 -26.94
CA THR A 46 31.66 15.13 -28.20
C THR A 46 33.07 15.68 -27.94
N ASN A 47 34.03 15.41 -28.83
CA ASN A 47 35.46 15.75 -28.71
C ASN A 47 35.81 17.26 -28.60
N ASP A 48 34.82 18.16 -28.65
CA ASP A 48 35.00 19.55 -28.29
C ASP A 48 34.86 19.69 -26.78
N ARG A 49 35.83 20.33 -26.12
CA ARG A 49 35.91 20.57 -24.65
C ARG A 49 34.76 21.42 -24.07
N ALA A 50 33.60 21.46 -24.72
CA ALA A 50 32.38 22.08 -24.24
C ALA A 50 31.59 21.09 -23.39
N ASN A 51 31.27 21.48 -22.16
CA ASN A 51 30.48 20.67 -21.23
C ASN A 51 29.01 20.64 -21.66
N VAL A 52 28.63 19.65 -22.47
CA VAL A 52 27.22 19.39 -22.85
C VAL A 52 26.37 18.98 -21.64
N TYR A 53 27.00 18.46 -20.59
CA TYR A 53 26.36 18.05 -19.35
C TYR A 53 26.97 18.80 -18.16
N SER A 54 26.19 19.70 -17.55
CA SER A 54 26.60 20.47 -16.37
C SER A 54 26.51 19.65 -15.09
N ILE A 55 27.37 19.94 -14.10
CA ILE A 55 27.33 19.31 -12.77
C ILE A 55 25.96 19.55 -12.09
N TYR A 56 25.31 20.67 -12.37
CA TYR A 56 23.97 20.95 -11.86
C TYR A 56 22.94 19.92 -12.33
N THR A 57 22.95 19.54 -13.62
CA THR A 57 22.03 18.53 -14.15
C THR A 57 22.36 17.15 -13.59
N GLY A 58 23.65 16.80 -13.47
CA GLY A 58 24.07 15.52 -12.86
C GLY A 58 23.61 15.37 -11.41
N MET A 59 23.75 16.41 -10.59
CA MET A 59 23.27 16.40 -9.21
C MET A 59 21.73 16.40 -9.13
N ALA A 60 21.04 17.05 -10.06
CA ALA A 60 19.58 17.02 -10.15
C ALA A 60 19.05 15.61 -10.45
N HIS A 61 19.67 14.87 -11.37
CA HIS A 61 19.29 13.48 -11.68
C HIS A 61 19.59 12.52 -10.52
N LEU A 62 20.69 12.71 -9.80
CA LEU A 62 20.99 11.96 -8.57
C LEU A 62 19.92 12.22 -7.49
N ALA A 63 19.57 13.50 -7.27
CA ALA A 63 18.56 13.88 -6.30
C ALA A 63 17.16 13.34 -6.68
N ALA A 64 16.82 13.36 -7.97
CA ALA A 64 15.61 12.77 -8.50
C ALA A 64 15.54 11.26 -8.18
N GLY A 65 16.60 10.50 -8.47
CA GLY A 65 16.66 9.06 -8.17
C GLY A 65 16.61 8.75 -6.66
N LEU A 66 17.28 9.53 -5.81
CA LEU A 66 17.23 9.36 -4.36
C LEU A 66 15.85 9.66 -3.78
N CYS A 67 15.16 10.69 -4.28
CA CYS A 67 13.82 11.05 -3.83
C CYS A 67 12.82 9.90 -4.08
N THR A 68 12.80 9.33 -5.30
CA THR A 68 11.91 8.21 -5.62
C THR A 68 12.27 6.94 -4.86
N GLY A 69 13.58 6.66 -4.73
CA GLY A 69 14.08 5.49 -4.02
C GLY A 69 13.72 5.50 -2.54
N ILE A 70 13.95 6.62 -1.84
CA ILE A 70 13.64 6.73 -0.41
C ILE A 70 12.13 6.73 -0.17
N SER A 71 11.35 7.42 -1.01
CA SER A 71 9.88 7.43 -0.92
C SER A 71 9.28 6.04 -1.16
N GLY A 72 9.77 5.33 -2.17
CA GLY A 72 9.35 3.96 -2.49
C GLY A 72 9.76 2.96 -1.40
N LEU A 73 10.96 3.08 -0.83
CA LEU A 73 11.41 2.22 0.26
C LEU A 73 10.57 2.41 1.53
N ALA A 74 10.26 3.66 1.90
CA ALA A 74 9.40 3.97 3.04
C ALA A 74 7.97 3.42 2.85
N ALA A 75 7.37 3.64 1.67
CA ALA A 75 6.06 3.12 1.32
C ALA A 75 6.04 1.58 1.29
N GLY A 76 7.03 0.94 0.68
CA GLY A 76 7.16 -0.51 0.61
C GLY A 76 7.33 -1.15 2.00
N CYS A 77 8.07 -0.51 2.90
CA CYS A 77 8.21 -0.97 4.28
C CYS A 77 6.87 -0.89 5.04
N CYS A 78 6.13 0.21 4.86
CA CYS A 78 4.78 0.36 5.42
C CYS A 78 3.83 -0.74 4.92
N ILE A 79 3.79 -0.97 3.60
CA ILE A 79 2.96 -2.00 2.96
C ILE A 79 3.30 -3.40 3.47
N GLY A 80 4.59 -3.71 3.65
CA GLY A 80 5.02 -5.00 4.19
C GLY A 80 4.51 -5.23 5.63
N ILE A 81 4.62 -4.21 6.48
CA ILE A 81 4.18 -4.26 7.88
C ILE A 81 2.65 -4.37 7.97
N VAL A 82 1.92 -3.48 7.26
CA VAL A 82 0.45 -3.48 7.21
C VAL A 82 -0.08 -4.77 6.62
N GLY A 83 0.57 -5.31 5.58
CA GLY A 83 0.21 -6.59 4.98
C GLY A 83 0.38 -7.77 5.95
N ASP A 84 1.46 -7.81 6.73
CA ASP A 84 1.68 -8.87 7.71
C ASP A 84 0.65 -8.85 8.85
N TYR A 85 0.28 -7.66 9.35
CA TYR A 85 -0.79 -7.54 10.36
C TYR A 85 -2.18 -7.79 9.76
N GLY A 86 -2.46 -7.30 8.56
CA GLY A 86 -3.75 -7.47 7.89
C GLY A 86 -4.05 -8.92 7.57
N ILE A 87 -3.07 -9.69 7.07
CA ILE A 87 -3.25 -11.13 6.81
C ILE A 87 -3.49 -11.91 8.12
N ARG A 88 -2.85 -11.53 9.23
CA ARG A 88 -3.09 -12.16 10.54
C ARG A 88 -4.50 -11.87 11.05
N ALA A 89 -4.97 -10.63 10.95
CA ALA A 89 -6.33 -10.25 11.33
C ALA A 89 -7.38 -11.04 10.53
N VAL A 90 -7.18 -11.18 9.22
CA VAL A 90 -8.03 -12.00 8.34
C VAL A 90 -8.00 -13.49 8.72
N GLY A 91 -6.84 -14.01 9.11
CA GLY A 91 -6.66 -15.40 9.55
C GLY A 91 -7.32 -15.74 10.89
N TYR A 92 -7.30 -14.83 11.87
CA TYR A 92 -7.98 -15.03 13.16
C TYR A 92 -9.51 -15.11 12.98
N ARG A 93 -10.09 -14.27 12.11
CA ARG A 93 -11.52 -14.32 11.78
C ARG A 93 -11.92 -15.57 10.98
N ALA A 94 -11.01 -16.13 10.17
CA ALA A 94 -11.24 -17.40 9.48
C ALA A 94 -11.29 -18.61 10.45
N SER A 95 -10.64 -18.51 11.62
CA SER A 95 -10.50 -19.63 12.56
C SER A 95 -11.63 -19.78 13.59
N GLN A 96 -12.59 -18.84 13.67
CA GLN A 96 -13.74 -18.85 14.60
C GLN A 96 -13.46 -19.26 16.07
N ILE A 97 -12.22 -19.17 16.58
CA ILE A 97 -11.93 -19.38 18.01
C ILE A 97 -12.12 -18.05 18.73
N THR A 98 -13.34 -17.84 19.24
CA THR A 98 -13.72 -16.74 20.13
C THR A 98 -13.12 -16.95 21.53
N LEU A 99 -11.81 -16.70 21.72
CA LEU A 99 -11.15 -16.74 23.04
C LEU A 99 -11.31 -15.43 23.85
N PHE A 100 -12.05 -14.46 23.30
CA PHE A 100 -12.61 -13.36 24.07
C PHE A 100 -14.11 -13.33 23.78
N PRO A 101 -14.98 -13.48 24.79
CA PRO A 101 -16.37 -13.11 24.62
C PRO A 101 -16.39 -11.64 24.18
N THR A 102 -17.00 -11.38 23.03
CA THR A 102 -17.48 -10.05 22.62
C THR A 102 -18.48 -9.59 23.69
N ALA A 103 -17.96 -9.01 24.76
CA ALA A 103 -18.71 -8.11 25.60
C ALA A 103 -18.63 -6.73 24.93
N LYS A 104 -19.71 -6.36 24.25
CA LYS A 104 -20.03 -5.00 23.80
C LYS A 104 -19.04 -4.33 22.83
N GLU A 105 -19.23 -4.59 21.54
CA GLU A 105 -19.02 -3.53 20.54
C GLU A 105 -20.16 -3.54 19.52
N ALA A 106 -21.39 -3.43 20.05
CA ALA A 106 -22.45 -2.79 19.30
C ALA A 106 -22.25 -1.28 19.43
N ALA A 107 -21.42 -0.71 18.56
CA ALA A 107 -21.42 0.71 18.24
C ALA A 107 -20.66 0.93 16.92
N GLY A 108 -21.16 0.29 15.86
CA GLY A 108 -20.95 0.83 14.53
C GLY A 108 -21.45 2.26 14.48
N TYR A 109 -20.86 3.05 13.58
CA TYR A 109 -21.20 4.42 13.20
C TYR A 109 -22.62 4.58 12.61
N SER A 110 -23.59 3.76 13.02
CA SER A 110 -24.97 3.72 12.56
C SER A 110 -25.99 4.21 13.60
N SER A 111 -25.53 4.63 14.79
CA SER A 111 -26.40 5.18 15.83
C SER A 111 -26.02 6.63 16.14
N VAL A 112 -26.27 7.54 15.18
CA VAL A 112 -26.78 8.86 15.57
C VAL A 112 -28.21 8.60 16.05
N PRO A 113 -28.57 8.97 17.28
CA PRO A 113 -29.87 8.66 17.85
C PRO A 113 -30.95 9.48 17.14
N ASP A 114 -31.62 8.88 16.18
CA ASP A 114 -32.99 9.25 15.87
C ASP A 114 -33.86 8.53 16.89
N ALA A 115 -34.55 9.34 17.69
CA ALA A 115 -35.38 8.93 18.80
C ALA A 115 -36.41 7.88 18.40
N ASP A 116 -36.71 7.01 19.37
CA ASP A 116 -37.98 6.30 19.58
C ASP A 116 -37.84 4.77 19.75
N ASP A 117 -37.90 4.39 21.02
CA ASP A 117 -38.79 3.35 21.56
C ASP A 117 -38.37 1.87 21.58
N ASP A 118 -38.15 1.46 22.82
CA ASP A 118 -38.54 0.23 23.53
C ASP A 118 -37.97 -1.16 23.21
N GLY A 119 -37.61 -1.82 24.32
CA GLY A 119 -36.98 -3.12 24.36
C GLY A 119 -37.96 -4.28 24.19
N GLY A 120 -37.49 -5.32 23.50
CA GLY A 120 -38.18 -6.60 23.42
C GLY A 120 -37.17 -7.73 23.38
N MET A 121 -37.22 -8.60 24.39
CA MET A 121 -36.52 -9.89 24.39
C MET A 121 -37.03 -10.73 23.21
N MET A 122 -36.16 -11.09 22.26
CA MET A 122 -36.41 -12.09 21.23
C MET A 122 -35.12 -12.92 21.07
N ALA A 123 -35.09 -14.14 21.59
CA ALA A 123 -35.59 -15.37 20.96
C ALA A 123 -34.71 -15.79 19.77
N GLY A 124 -34.21 -17.02 19.84
CA GLY A 124 -33.21 -17.57 18.94
C GLY A 124 -33.54 -17.38 17.46
N GLY A 125 -32.54 -16.91 16.72
CA GLY A 125 -32.47 -16.93 15.28
C GLY A 125 -31.09 -17.43 14.89
N SER A 126 -31.04 -18.66 14.42
CA SER A 126 -29.97 -19.24 13.63
C SER A 126 -29.74 -18.39 12.38
N ASP A 127 -28.88 -17.37 12.48
CA ASP A 127 -28.38 -16.61 11.34
C ASP A 127 -26.89 -16.88 11.19
N ASP A 128 -26.61 -18.04 10.62
CA ASP A 128 -25.35 -18.37 9.96
C ASP A 128 -25.13 -17.42 8.76
N ILE A 129 -24.73 -16.16 8.98
CA ILE A 129 -24.16 -15.23 7.97
C ILE A 129 -23.71 -13.93 8.69
N SER A 130 -22.48 -13.92 9.21
CA SER A 130 -21.79 -12.65 9.59
C SER A 130 -20.26 -12.81 9.70
N GLY A 131 -19.70 -13.99 9.42
CA GLY A 131 -18.25 -14.19 9.42
C GLY A 131 -17.56 -13.70 8.14
N SER A 132 -18.28 -13.69 7.01
CA SER A 132 -17.77 -13.24 5.71
C SER A 132 -17.72 -11.72 5.57
N ASP A 133 -18.70 -11.01 6.11
CA ASP A 133 -18.85 -9.56 5.89
C ASP A 133 -17.86 -8.76 6.73
N ASP A 134 -17.58 -9.22 7.95
CA ASP A 134 -16.50 -8.66 8.78
C ASP A 134 -15.12 -8.95 8.19
N GLN A 135 -14.92 -10.12 7.57
CA GLN A 135 -13.68 -10.44 6.84
C GLN A 135 -13.51 -9.50 5.64
N ASN A 136 -14.58 -9.22 4.91
CA ASN A 136 -14.57 -8.30 3.78
C ASN A 136 -14.33 -6.85 4.23
N LYS A 137 -14.90 -6.42 5.37
CA LYS A 137 -14.64 -5.10 5.97
C LYS A 137 -13.16 -4.91 6.36
N LEU A 138 -12.54 -5.90 7.01
CA LEU A 138 -11.12 -5.85 7.36
C LEU A 138 -10.22 -5.84 6.12
N PHE A 139 -10.59 -6.61 5.09
CA PHE A 139 -9.89 -6.63 3.82
C PHE A 139 -9.91 -5.28 3.11
N VAL A 140 -11.09 -4.63 3.07
CA VAL A 140 -11.24 -3.29 2.51
C VAL A 140 -10.45 -2.25 3.30
N GLY A 141 -10.48 -2.31 4.65
CA GLY A 141 -9.70 -1.40 5.50
C GLY A 141 -8.19 -1.51 5.27
N MET A 142 -7.68 -2.74 5.14
CA MET A 142 -6.27 -2.97 4.75
C MET A 142 -5.97 -2.40 3.35
N LEU A 143 -6.87 -2.59 2.39
CA LEU A 143 -6.70 -2.10 1.02
C LEU A 143 -6.59 -0.58 0.95
N ILE A 144 -7.42 0.14 1.71
CA ILE A 144 -7.43 1.60 1.79
C ILE A 144 -6.11 2.13 2.40
N MET A 145 -5.56 1.43 3.39
CA MET A 145 -4.25 1.77 3.96
C MET A 145 -3.12 1.57 2.93
N LEU A 146 -3.19 0.48 2.16
CA LEU A 146 -2.21 0.14 1.13
C LEU A 146 -2.18 1.16 -0.02
N ILE A 147 -3.35 1.58 -0.51
CA ILE A 147 -3.44 2.54 -1.62
C ILE A 147 -2.97 3.95 -1.21
N PHE A 148 -3.20 4.35 0.05
CA PHE A 148 -2.71 5.62 0.56
C PHE A 148 -1.18 5.63 0.66
N SER A 149 -0.58 4.52 1.10
CA SER A 149 0.88 4.36 1.11
C SER A 149 1.47 4.39 -0.31
N GLU A 150 0.78 3.83 -1.28
CA GLU A 150 1.20 3.84 -2.69
C GLU A 150 1.14 5.24 -3.30
N ALA A 151 0.11 6.02 -2.97
CA ALA A 151 0.01 7.41 -3.40
C ALA A 151 1.23 8.25 -2.98
N LEU A 152 1.76 8.03 -1.77
CA LEU A 152 2.98 8.69 -1.29
C LEU A 152 4.21 8.35 -2.16
N ALA A 153 4.37 7.08 -2.56
CA ALA A 153 5.44 6.67 -3.47
C ALA A 153 5.29 7.30 -4.86
N LEU A 154 4.06 7.37 -5.38
CA LEU A 154 3.76 8.01 -6.66
C LEU A 154 4.07 9.50 -6.66
N TYR A 155 3.76 10.22 -5.58
CA TYR A 155 4.15 11.63 -5.48
C TYR A 155 5.67 11.82 -5.55
N GLY A 156 6.44 10.99 -4.85
CA GLY A 156 7.91 11.01 -4.95
C GLY A 156 8.40 10.78 -6.38
N MET A 157 7.80 9.84 -7.10
CA MET A 157 8.10 9.57 -8.51
C MET A 157 7.80 10.75 -9.43
N ILE A 158 6.62 11.38 -9.29
CA ILE A 158 6.22 12.51 -10.13
C ILE A 158 7.20 13.68 -9.97
N ILE A 159 7.61 14.00 -8.74
CA ILE A 159 8.57 15.08 -8.48
C ILE A 159 9.91 14.80 -9.16
N ALA A 160 10.41 13.57 -9.09
CA ALA A 160 11.66 13.20 -9.74
C ALA A 160 11.61 13.29 -11.27
N LEU A 161 10.46 12.94 -11.87
CA LEU A 161 10.27 13.07 -13.31
C LEU A 161 10.23 14.54 -13.74
N ILE A 162 9.55 15.40 -12.99
CA ILE A 162 9.51 16.85 -13.27
C ILE A 162 10.93 17.43 -13.22
N VAL A 163 11.73 17.06 -12.21
CA VAL A 163 13.13 17.50 -12.09
C VAL A 163 13.98 16.97 -13.26
N SER A 164 13.74 15.73 -13.71
CA SER A 164 14.48 15.13 -14.81
C SER A 164 14.14 15.71 -16.19
N GLN A 165 12.97 16.34 -16.36
CA GLN A 165 12.56 16.94 -17.64
C GLN A 165 12.98 18.40 -17.79
N HIS A 166 13.50 19.02 -16.73
CA HIS A 166 13.93 20.41 -16.77
C HIS A 166 15.39 20.53 -17.24
N SER A 167 15.59 20.63 -18.55
CA SER A 167 16.91 20.79 -19.16
C SER A 167 17.41 22.22 -19.03
N TYR A 168 18.48 22.43 -18.26
CA TYR A 168 19.15 23.73 -18.14
C TYR A 168 20.22 23.83 -19.23
N SER A 169 19.98 24.67 -20.23
CA SER A 169 21.01 25.03 -21.21
C SER A 169 21.97 26.02 -20.55
N CYS A 170 23.23 25.63 -20.39
CA CYS A 170 24.29 26.55 -19.99
C CYS A 170 24.66 27.40 -21.20
N GLN A 171 24.29 28.67 -21.20
CA GLN A 171 24.80 29.69 -22.12
C GLN A 171 26.01 30.39 -21.51
#